data_AF-A0A8T5SQQ6-F1
#
_entry.id   AF-A0A8T5SQQ6-F1
#
_cell.length_a   1.000
_cell.length_b   1.000
_cell.length_c   1.000
_cell.angle_alpha   90.00
_cell.angle_beta   90.00
_cell.angle_gamma   90.00
#
_symmetry.space_group_name_H-M   'P 1'
#
loop_
_entity.id
_entity.type
_entity.pdbx_description
1 polymer ?
#
loop_
_entity_poly.entity_id
_entity_poly.type
_entity_poly.pdbx_seq_one_letter_code
_entity_poly.pdbx_strand_id
1 'polypeptide(L)'
;MMTHQIGTKQEVREKARKALTEYLTMFIPSSWKEPLDKVKLLLQANGDVDWEALKGHALLYFDEQRLSEDRVECLARVERLSDSFKEIHSVLSPVEWYKTIDDIVHAANFRASKASLHVRRVQIVDDIKEKEKKDTKTKV
;
A
#
# COMPACT_ATOMS: atom_id res chain seq x y z
N MET A 1 -18.21 5.06 34.50
CA MET A 1 -17.48 4.01 33.76
C MET A 1 -17.18 4.53 32.36
N MET A 2 -15.93 4.87 32.04
CA MET A 2 -15.51 5.44 30.74
C MET A 2 -14.23 4.76 30.22
N THR A 3 -14.23 3.43 30.08
CA THR A 3 -13.02 2.69 29.64
C THR A 3 -13.27 1.68 28.52
N HIS A 4 -14.52 1.47 28.05
CA HIS A 4 -14.82 0.48 27.01
C HIS A 4 -14.84 1.01 25.56
N GLN A 5 -14.80 2.32 25.32
CA GLN A 5 -14.83 2.87 23.94
C GLN A 5 -13.45 3.05 23.29
N ILE A 6 -12.37 3.10 24.07
CA ILE A 6 -11.01 3.32 23.55
C ILE A 6 -10.46 2.00 22.95
N GLY A 7 -10.81 0.85 23.53
CA GLY A 7 -10.37 -0.47 23.06
C GLY A 7 -10.93 -0.84 21.67
N THR A 8 -12.18 -0.50 21.38
CA THR A 8 -12.82 -0.83 20.10
C THR A 8 -12.33 0.04 18.94
N LYS A 9 -12.17 1.35 19.14
CA LYS A 9 -11.70 2.27 18.08
C LYS A 9 -10.24 2.02 17.70
N GLN A 10 -9.40 1.69 18.68
CA GLN A 10 -7.98 1.42 18.43
C GLN A 10 -7.78 0.08 17.70
N GLU A 11 -8.57 -0.95 18.03
CA GLU A 11 -8.58 -2.22 17.29
C GLU A 11 -9.02 -2.07 15.83
N VAL A 12 -10.07 -1.28 15.56
CA VAL A 12 -10.54 -1.02 14.20
C VAL A 12 -9.46 -0.31 13.37
N ARG A 13 -8.80 0.70 13.94
CA ARG A 13 -7.66 1.38 13.29
C ARG A 13 -6.49 0.43 13.03
N GLU A 14 -6.20 -0.47 13.96
CA GLU A 14 -5.07 -1.40 13.81
C GLU A 14 -5.35 -2.49 12.78
N LYS A 15 -6.57 -3.06 12.75
CA LYS A 15 -7.02 -4.00 11.71
C LYS A 15 -6.95 -3.36 10.33
N ALA A 16 -7.43 -2.13 10.22
CA ALA A 16 -7.37 -1.32 9.01
C ALA A 16 -5.95 -1.07 8.52
N ARG A 17 -5.09 -0.60 9.44
CA ARG A 17 -3.67 -0.38 9.18
C ARG A 17 -3.06 -1.65 8.63
N LYS A 18 -3.36 -2.81 9.24
CA LYS A 18 -2.85 -4.12 8.80
C LYS A 18 -3.37 -4.52 7.43
N ALA A 19 -4.69 -4.50 7.19
CA ALA A 19 -5.31 -4.90 5.93
C ALA A 19 -4.81 -4.05 4.76
N LEU A 20 -4.73 -2.74 4.97
CA LEU A 20 -4.22 -1.81 3.98
C LEU A 20 -2.73 -1.98 3.74
N THR A 21 -1.97 -2.18 4.81
CA THR A 21 -0.55 -2.40 4.69
C THR A 21 -0.26 -3.69 3.93
N GLU A 22 -0.98 -4.78 4.22
CA GLU A 22 -0.89 -6.05 3.48
C GLU A 22 -1.23 -5.85 2.01
N TYR A 23 -2.31 -5.10 1.72
CA TYR A 23 -2.69 -4.69 0.37
C TYR A 23 -1.54 -3.94 -0.31
N LEU A 24 -1.09 -2.80 0.24
CA LEU A 24 -0.03 -1.96 -0.34
C LEU A 24 1.32 -2.70 -0.49
N THR A 25 1.60 -3.70 0.34
CA THR A 25 2.86 -4.47 0.26
C THR A 25 2.90 -5.53 -0.84
N MET A 26 1.75 -6.00 -1.36
CA MET A 26 1.74 -7.05 -2.40
C MET A 26 2.08 -6.52 -3.80
N PHE A 27 2.10 -5.21 -4.04
CA PHE A 27 2.26 -4.63 -5.39
C PHE A 27 3.62 -3.95 -5.64
N ILE A 28 4.74 -4.53 -5.19
CA ILE A 28 6.08 -3.92 -5.35
C ILE A 28 6.80 -4.51 -6.56
N PRO A 29 7.08 -3.66 -7.58
CA PRO A 29 8.50 -3.37 -7.81
C PRO A 29 8.85 -1.87 -7.96
N SER A 30 7.89 -0.94 -8.01
CA SER A 30 8.13 0.48 -8.38
C SER A 30 7.67 1.50 -7.32
N SER A 31 8.06 2.77 -7.52
CA SER A 31 7.83 3.90 -6.59
C SER A 31 6.35 4.24 -6.47
N TRP A 32 5.77 4.00 -5.29
CA TRP A 32 4.37 4.24 -4.94
C TRP A 32 3.97 5.70 -4.70
N LYS A 33 4.85 6.67 -4.95
CA LYS A 33 4.60 8.08 -4.58
C LYS A 33 3.34 8.66 -5.23
N GLU A 34 3.25 8.63 -6.56
CA GLU A 34 2.10 9.21 -7.28
C GLU A 34 0.76 8.49 -7.02
N PRO A 35 0.68 7.14 -7.01
CA PRO A 35 -0.56 6.43 -6.69
C PRO A 35 -1.04 6.68 -5.26
N LEU A 36 -0.13 6.72 -4.28
CA LEU A 36 -0.49 7.01 -2.90
C LEU A 36 -0.96 8.45 -2.71
N ASP A 37 -0.37 9.41 -3.42
CA ASP A 37 -0.79 10.81 -3.37
C ASP A 37 -2.21 10.99 -3.95
N LYS A 38 -2.54 10.29 -5.04
CA LYS A 38 -3.90 10.28 -5.60
C LYS A 38 -4.91 9.57 -4.69
N VAL A 39 -4.57 8.42 -4.13
CA VAL A 39 -5.39 7.71 -3.13
C VAL A 39 -5.63 8.61 -1.92
N LYS A 40 -4.59 9.29 -1.43
CA LYS A 40 -4.69 10.24 -0.32
C LYS A 40 -5.68 11.36 -0.64
N LEU A 41 -5.59 11.98 -1.82
CA LEU A 41 -6.51 13.02 -2.25
C LEU A 41 -7.97 12.56 -2.30
N LEU A 42 -8.22 11.34 -2.79
CA LEU A 42 -9.57 10.77 -2.85
C LEU A 42 -10.13 10.47 -1.44
N LEU A 43 -9.29 9.97 -0.55
CA LEU A 43 -9.70 9.65 0.83
C LEU A 43 -9.81 10.89 1.72
N GLN A 44 -9.08 11.96 1.43
CA GLN A 44 -9.10 13.23 2.18
C GLN A 44 -9.79 14.35 1.37
N ALA A 45 -10.68 14.00 0.45
CA ALA A 45 -11.47 15.01 -0.27
C ALA A 45 -12.35 15.79 0.73
N ASN A 46 -12.55 17.08 0.47
CA ASN A 46 -13.50 17.89 1.24
C ASN A 46 -14.93 17.47 0.87
N GLY A 47 -15.53 16.58 1.66
CA GLY A 47 -16.87 16.05 1.43
C GLY A 47 -16.95 14.56 1.74
N ASP A 48 -17.99 13.89 1.23
CA ASP A 48 -18.08 12.44 1.29
C ASP A 48 -17.01 11.80 0.39
N VAL A 49 -16.43 10.70 0.87
CA VAL A 49 -15.46 9.92 0.09
C VAL A 49 -16.18 9.22 -1.06
N ASP A 50 -15.77 9.49 -2.30
CA ASP A 50 -16.23 8.75 -3.47
C ASP A 50 -15.52 7.39 -3.55
N TRP A 51 -16.17 6.39 -2.97
CA TRP A 51 -15.66 5.02 -2.92
C TRP A 51 -15.57 4.36 -4.29
N GLU A 52 -16.44 4.72 -5.24
CA GLU A 52 -16.40 4.14 -6.59
C GLU A 52 -15.24 4.73 -7.39
N ALA A 53 -14.98 6.04 -7.25
CA ALA A 53 -13.78 6.68 -7.81
C ALA A 53 -12.49 6.07 -7.22
N LEU A 54 -12.47 5.78 -5.92
CA LEU A 54 -11.33 5.12 -5.26
C LEU A 54 -11.06 3.73 -5.85
N LYS A 55 -12.11 2.91 -6.01
CA LYS A 55 -11.99 1.58 -6.61
C LYS A 55 -11.54 1.65 -8.06
N GLY A 56 -12.13 2.56 -8.85
CA GLY A 56 -11.75 2.79 -10.25
C GLY A 56 -10.28 3.20 -10.37
N HIS A 57 -9.79 4.09 -9.51
CA HIS A 57 -8.39 4.51 -9.51
C HIS A 57 -7.45 3.34 -9.18
N ALA A 58 -7.80 2.52 -8.17
CA ALA A 58 -7.02 1.34 -7.84
C ALA A 58 -6.94 0.36 -9.02
N LEU A 59 -8.07 0.03 -9.65
CA LEU A 59 -8.14 -0.89 -10.79
C LEU A 59 -7.36 -0.38 -12.02
N LEU A 60 -7.43 0.91 -12.33
CA LEU A 60 -6.63 1.50 -13.41
C LEU A 60 -5.13 1.33 -13.15
N TYR A 61 -4.70 1.58 -11.92
CA TYR A 61 -3.30 1.40 -11.54
C TYR A 61 -2.86 -0.07 -11.67
N PHE A 62 -3.74 -1.03 -11.32
CA PHE A 62 -3.49 -2.45 -11.53
C PHE A 62 -3.27 -2.81 -12.99
N ASP A 63 -4.13 -2.31 -13.87
CA ASP A 63 -4.05 -2.55 -15.31
C ASP A 63 -2.77 -1.90 -15.89
N GLU A 64 -2.46 -0.66 -15.51
CA GLU A 64 -1.27 0.09 -15.96
C GLU A 64 0.05 -0.59 -15.56
N GLN A 65 0.13 -1.07 -14.31
CA GLN A 65 1.35 -1.68 -13.78
C GLN A 65 1.43 -3.20 -14.03
N ARG A 66 0.41 -3.80 -14.67
CA ARG A 66 0.30 -5.24 -14.95
C ARG A 66 0.59 -6.10 -13.70
N LEU A 67 0.04 -5.68 -12.56
CA LEU A 67 0.39 -6.21 -11.24
C LEU A 67 -0.20 -7.61 -10.98
N SER A 68 -1.21 -8.02 -11.73
CA SER A 68 -1.83 -9.34 -11.64
C SER A 68 -2.38 -9.75 -13.00
N GLU A 69 -2.21 -11.03 -13.35
CA GLU A 69 -2.92 -11.64 -14.50
C GLU A 69 -4.35 -12.06 -14.14
N ASP A 70 -4.63 -12.24 -12.83
CA ASP A 70 -5.98 -12.52 -12.32
C ASP A 70 -6.69 -11.21 -11.95
N ARG A 71 -7.57 -10.78 -12.87
CA ARG A 71 -8.41 -9.59 -12.72
C ARG A 71 -9.54 -9.78 -11.70
N VAL A 72 -10.03 -11.01 -11.51
CA VAL A 72 -11.10 -11.33 -10.56
C VAL A 72 -10.56 -11.22 -9.13
N GLU A 73 -9.36 -11.75 -8.90
CA GLU A 73 -8.68 -11.61 -7.62
C GLU A 73 -8.37 -10.14 -7.31
N CYS A 74 -7.92 -9.37 -8.32
CA CYS A 74 -7.69 -7.93 -8.20
C CYS A 74 -8.96 -7.17 -7.77
N LEU A 75 -10.08 -7.39 -8.47
CA LEU A 75 -11.38 -6.79 -8.13
C LEU A 75 -11.79 -7.15 -6.70
N ALA A 76 -11.74 -8.42 -6.34
CA ALA A 76 -12.10 -8.88 -5.00
C ALA A 76 -11.22 -8.24 -3.91
N ARG A 77 -9.95 -7.96 -4.20
CA ARG A 77 -9.03 -7.26 -3.29
C ARG A 77 -9.37 -5.77 -3.16
N VAL A 78 -9.67 -5.10 -4.27
CA VAL A 78 -10.08 -3.69 -4.29
C VAL A 78 -11.40 -3.49 -3.52
N GLU A 79 -12.36 -4.40 -3.65
CA GLU A 79 -13.61 -4.35 -2.89
C GLU A 79 -13.37 -4.50 -1.38
N ARG A 80 -12.58 -5.50 -0.95
CA ARG A 80 -12.23 -5.67 0.48
C ARG A 80 -11.54 -4.45 1.07
N LEU A 81 -10.69 -3.78 0.29
CA LEU A 81 -10.03 -2.54 0.69
C LEU A 81 -11.07 -1.43 0.92
N SER A 82 -11.93 -1.21 -0.06
CA SER A 82 -12.99 -0.20 0.00
C SER A 82 -13.90 -0.45 1.20
N ASP A 83 -14.31 -1.69 1.45
CA ASP A 83 -15.15 -2.04 2.60
C ASP A 83 -14.46 -1.77 3.94
N SER A 84 -13.18 -2.11 4.04
CA SER A 84 -12.37 -1.80 5.23
C SER A 84 -12.31 -0.28 5.47
N PHE A 85 -12.13 0.52 4.41
CA PHE A 85 -12.12 1.97 4.52
C PHE A 85 -13.47 2.57 4.90
N LYS A 86 -14.56 2.06 4.35
CA LYS A 86 -15.92 2.46 4.74
C LYS A 86 -16.18 2.17 6.21
N GLU A 87 -15.78 0.99 6.71
CA GLU A 87 -15.93 0.61 8.11
C GLU A 87 -15.19 1.60 9.03
N ILE A 88 -13.93 1.91 8.73
CA ILE A 88 -13.13 2.86 9.53
C ILE A 88 -13.74 4.26 9.46
N HIS A 89 -14.08 4.73 8.26
CA HIS A 89 -14.64 6.06 8.04
C HIS A 89 -15.95 6.25 8.82
N SER A 90 -16.75 5.19 8.98
CA SER A 90 -17.98 5.22 9.79
C SER A 90 -17.75 5.37 11.30
N VAL A 91 -16.54 5.06 11.78
CA VAL A 91 -16.19 5.04 13.22
C VAL A 91 -15.37 6.26 13.65
N LEU A 92 -14.58 6.83 12.73
CA LEU A 92 -13.65 7.93 13.02
C LEU A 92 -14.28 9.29 12.80
N SER A 93 -13.88 10.26 13.63
CA SER A 93 -14.11 11.67 13.29
C SER A 93 -13.27 12.08 12.06
N PRO A 94 -13.63 13.15 11.34
CA PRO A 94 -12.87 13.61 10.17
C PRO A 94 -11.38 13.84 10.48
N VAL A 95 -11.05 14.41 11.64
CA VAL A 95 -9.66 14.66 12.06
C VAL A 95 -8.89 13.34 12.26
N GLU A 96 -9.52 12.35 12.90
CA GLU A 96 -8.92 11.05 13.12
C GLU A 96 -8.76 10.27 11.82
N TRP A 97 -9.72 10.41 10.90
CA TRP A 97 -9.65 9.83 9.56
C TRP A 97 -8.45 10.37 8.79
N TYR A 98 -8.29 11.71 8.73
CA TYR A 98 -7.17 12.34 8.02
C TYR A 98 -5.82 11.87 8.58
N LYS A 99 -5.67 11.85 9.90
CA LYS A 99 -4.46 11.33 10.56
C LYS A 99 -4.22 9.86 10.24
N THR A 100 -5.28 9.04 10.23
CA THR A 100 -5.18 7.62 9.90
C THR A 100 -4.68 7.44 8.46
N ILE A 101 -5.20 8.20 7.49
CA ILE A 101 -4.72 8.18 6.10
C ILE A 101 -3.25 8.63 5.99
N ASP A 102 -2.83 9.65 6.74
CA ASP A 102 -1.43 10.09 6.75
C ASP A 102 -0.49 9.01 7.28
N ASP A 103 -0.85 8.38 8.41
CA ASP A 103 -0.06 7.30 9.03
C ASP A 103 0.07 6.10 8.09
N ILE A 104 -1.01 5.79 7.38
CA ILE A 104 -1.11 4.77 6.34
C ILE A 104 -0.13 5.04 5.19
N VAL A 105 -0.17 6.25 4.62
CA VAL A 105 0.65 6.64 3.47
C VAL A 105 2.12 6.66 3.87
N HIS A 106 2.41 7.14 5.08
CA HIS A 106 3.75 7.14 5.63
C HIS A 106 4.30 5.71 5.79
N ALA A 107 3.51 4.79 6.37
CA ALA A 107 3.90 3.40 6.55
C ALA A 107 4.14 2.68 5.21
N ALA A 108 3.29 2.96 4.21
CA ALA A 108 3.43 2.42 2.86
C ALA A 108 4.71 2.90 2.17
N ASN A 109 4.97 4.21 2.20
CA ASN A 109 6.19 4.81 1.65
C ASN A 109 7.46 4.28 2.32
N PHE A 110 7.45 4.10 3.65
CA PHE A 110 8.57 3.52 4.38
C PHE A 110 8.85 2.07 3.93
N ARG A 111 7.81 1.26 3.75
CA ARG A 111 7.95 -0.14 3.29
C ARG A 111 8.41 -0.24 1.84
N ALA A 112 7.85 0.57 0.94
CA ALA A 112 8.30 0.65 -0.45
C ALA A 112 9.78 1.09 -0.53
N SER A 113 10.18 2.06 0.29
CA SER A 113 11.58 2.48 0.40
C SER A 113 12.48 1.34 0.90
N LYS A 114 12.04 0.60 1.94
CA LYS A 114 12.78 -0.58 2.44
C LYS A 114 12.90 -1.69 1.39
N ALA A 115 11.82 -1.97 0.66
CA ALA A 115 11.80 -2.99 -0.39
C ALA A 115 12.69 -2.60 -1.58
N SER A 116 12.64 -1.36 -2.04
CA SER A 116 13.52 -0.86 -3.10
C SER A 116 15.00 -0.89 -2.71
N LEU A 117 15.34 -0.57 -1.45
CA LEU A 117 16.69 -0.73 -0.93
C LEU A 117 17.13 -2.20 -0.89
N HIS A 118 16.22 -3.12 -0.55
CA HIS A 118 16.49 -4.55 -0.57
C HIS A 118 16.74 -5.07 -1.98
N VAL A 119 15.89 -4.70 -2.95
CA VAL A 119 16.04 -5.05 -4.37
C VAL A 119 17.36 -4.51 -4.93
N ARG A 120 17.70 -3.25 -4.66
CA ARG A 120 18.99 -2.67 -5.07
C ARG A 120 20.17 -3.41 -4.46
N ARG A 121 20.08 -3.81 -3.18
CA ARG A 121 21.15 -4.57 -2.52
C ARG A 121 21.33 -5.96 -3.15
N VAL A 122 20.22 -6.64 -3.47
CA VAL A 122 20.25 -7.95 -4.12
C VAL A 122 20.85 -7.83 -5.52
N GLN A 123 20.41 -6.85 -6.32
CA GLN A 123 20.97 -6.58 -7.65
C GLN A 123 22.47 -6.28 -7.60
N ILE A 124 22.94 -5.46 -6.66
CA ILE A 124 24.38 -5.18 -6.50
C ILE A 124 25.15 -6.46 -6.14
N VAL A 125 24.62 -7.30 -5.25
CA VAL A 125 25.25 -8.56 -4.87
C VAL A 125 25.31 -9.53 -6.06
N ASP A 126 24.25 -9.61 -6.85
CA ASP A 126 24.20 -10.47 -8.03
C ASP A 126 25.13 -9.97 -9.14
N ASP A 127 25.20 -8.65 -9.36
CA ASP A 127 26.15 -8.02 -10.29
C ASP A 127 27.61 -8.27 -9.90
N ILE A 128 27.93 -8.24 -8.59
CA ILE A 128 29.27 -8.56 -8.08
C ILE A 128 29.60 -10.03 -8.35
N LYS A 129 28.67 -10.95 -8.05
CA LYS A 129 28.85 -12.39 -8.32
C LYS A 129 29.00 -12.71 -9.80
N GLU A 130 28.28 -12.01 -10.67
CA GLU A 130 28.43 -12.17 -12.12
C GLU A 130 29.79 -11.65 -12.64
N LYS A 131 30.28 -10.53 -12.10
CA LYS A 131 31.62 -10.02 -12.42
C LYS A 131 32.72 -10.98 -11.99
N GLU A 132 32.65 -11.53 -10.78
CA GLU A 132 33.61 -12.53 -10.29
C GLU A 132 33.61 -13.81 -11.15
N LYS A 133 32.44 -14.29 -11.59
CA LYS A 133 32.35 -15.44 -12.50
C LYS A 133 32.96 -15.17 -13.89
N LYS A 134 32.85 -13.95 -14.42
CA LYS A 134 33.47 -13.56 -15.70
C LYS A 134 34.99 -13.44 -15.59
N ASP A 135 35.51 -12.85 -14.51
CA ASP A 135 36.96 -12.72 -14.32
C ASP A 135 37.65 -14.08 -14.12
N THR A 136 36.94 -15.07 -13.56
CA THR A 136 37.48 -16.42 -13.38
C THR A 136 37.56 -17.21 -14.70
N LYS A 137 36.65 -16.95 -15.65
CA LYS A 137 36.65 -17.60 -16.98
C LYS A 137 37.69 -17.03 -17.95
N THR A 138 38.20 -15.83 -17.70
CA THR A 138 39.12 -15.12 -18.61
C THR A 138 40.59 -15.30 -18.24
N LYS A 139 40.88 -16.05 -17.16
CA LYS A 139 42.23 -16.34 -16.65
C LYS A 139 42.72 -17.77 -16.93
N VAL A 140 42.08 -18.49 -17.86
CA VAL A 140 42.52 -19.83 -18.32
C VAL A 140 43.05 -19.72 -19.74
#